data_AF-A0A830BP56-F1
#
_entry.id   AF-A0A830BP56-F1
#
_cell.length_a   1.000
_cell.length_b   1.000
_cell.length_c   1.000
_cell.angle_alpha   90.00
_cell.angle_beta   90.00
_cell.angle_gamma   90.00
#
_symmetry.space_group_name_H-M   'P 1'
#
loop_
_entity.id
_entity.type
_entity.pdbx_description
1 polymer ?
#
loop_
_entity_poly.entity_id
_entity_poly.type
_entity_poly.pdbx_seq_one_letter_code
_entity_poly.pdbx_strand_id
1 'polypeptide(L)'
;MISQCCLTKYIFKINKQYLANVSLKINVKVGGRNTVLLDALSCRIPLVSDIPTIIFGVEVTHPENGEETSPSIAAVRFLKKAHIIFHLK
;
A
#
# COMPACT_ATOMS: atom_id res chain seq x y z
N MET A 1 -16.88 1.07 -6.33
CA MET A 1 -17.03 2.30 -5.52
C MET A 1 -15.69 2.60 -4.83
N ILE A 2 -15.22 3.85 -4.86
CA ILE A 2 -13.98 4.29 -4.19
C ILE A 2 -14.38 5.12 -2.97
N SER A 3 -13.81 4.83 -1.79
CA SER A 3 -14.11 5.51 -0.53
C SER A 3 -12.85 5.96 0.22
N GLN A 4 -12.88 7.08 0.93
CA GLN A 4 -11.80 7.50 1.85
C GLN A 4 -12.41 8.07 3.13
N CYS A 5 -12.26 7.37 4.24
CA CYS A 5 -12.75 7.84 5.54
C CYS A 5 -11.74 8.80 6.17
N CYS A 6 -12.21 9.91 6.72
CA CYS A 6 -11.41 10.90 7.43
C CYS A 6 -12.09 11.25 8.75
N LEU A 7 -11.31 11.34 9.83
CA LEU A 7 -11.86 11.75 11.12
C LEU A 7 -11.97 13.27 11.18
N THR A 8 -13.19 13.75 11.43
CA THR A 8 -13.60 15.16 11.36
C THR A 8 -12.66 16.12 12.09
N LYS A 9 -12.16 15.75 13.27
CA LYS A 9 -11.24 16.57 14.08
C LYS A 9 -9.93 16.95 13.36
N TYR A 10 -9.44 16.11 12.44
CA TYR A 10 -8.21 16.38 11.70
C TYR A 10 -8.42 17.22 10.45
N ILE A 11 -9.63 17.17 9.87
CA ILE A 11 -10.00 18.00 8.72
C ILE A 11 -10.16 19.46 9.14
N PHE A 12 -10.86 19.72 10.26
CA PHE A 12 -11.08 21.08 10.73
C PHE A 12 -9.81 21.82 11.17
N LYS A 13 -8.76 21.10 11.60
CA LYS A 13 -7.47 21.70 11.98
C LYS A 13 -6.59 22.10 10.79
N ILE A 14 -7.00 21.77 9.55
CA ILE A 14 -6.30 22.06 8.28
C ILE A 14 -4.78 21.84 8.40
N ASN A 15 -4.36 20.67 8.87
CA ASN A 15 -2.95 20.33 8.94
C ASN A 15 -2.45 19.90 7.56
N LYS A 16 -1.54 20.68 6.98
CA LYS A 16 -0.95 20.41 5.64
C LYS A 16 -0.38 19.00 5.52
N GLN A 17 0.31 18.49 6.54
CA GLN A 17 0.87 17.14 6.54
C GLN A 17 -0.23 16.07 6.55
N TYR A 18 -1.30 16.29 7.30
CA TYR A 18 -2.44 15.35 7.32
C TYR A 18 -3.10 15.28 5.95
N LEU A 19 -3.39 16.42 5.34
CA LEU A 19 -4.02 16.49 4.02
C LEU A 19 -3.13 15.85 2.94
N ALA A 20 -1.82 16.06 2.99
CA ALA A 20 -0.86 15.38 2.12
C ALA A 20 -0.88 13.86 2.29
N ASN A 21 -0.94 13.35 3.52
CA ASN A 21 -1.02 11.91 3.74
C ASN A 21 -2.36 11.32 3.24
N VAL A 22 -3.47 12.06 3.38
CA VAL A 22 -4.78 11.64 2.84
C VAL A 22 -4.75 11.61 1.31
N SER A 23 -4.16 12.62 0.65
CA SER A 23 -4.07 12.64 -0.82
C SER A 23 -3.22 11.48 -1.35
N LEU A 24 -2.14 11.12 -0.66
CA LEU A 24 -1.34 9.93 -0.99
C LEU A 24 -2.17 8.63 -0.93
N LYS A 25 -3.10 8.49 0.03
CA LYS A 25 -3.99 7.32 0.13
C LYS A 25 -5.05 7.30 -0.96
N ILE A 26 -5.61 8.47 -1.30
CA ILE A 26 -6.59 8.58 -2.40
C ILE A 26 -5.93 8.25 -3.73
N ASN A 27 -4.74 8.79 -3.99
CA ASN A 27 -4.01 8.59 -5.25
C ASN A 27 -3.84 7.10 -5.58
N VAL A 28 -3.42 6.28 -4.60
CA VAL A 28 -3.27 4.84 -4.83
C VAL A 28 -4.61 4.11 -4.99
N LYS A 29 -5.70 4.59 -4.36
CA LYS A 29 -7.03 3.98 -4.46
C LYS A 29 -7.70 4.21 -5.82
N VAL A 30 -7.34 5.30 -6.51
CA VAL A 30 -7.76 5.59 -7.89
C VAL A 30 -6.78 5.04 -8.94
N GLY A 31 -5.76 4.27 -8.53
CA GLY A 31 -4.79 3.63 -9.42
C GLY A 31 -3.53 4.44 -9.73
N GLY A 32 -3.35 5.59 -9.10
CA GLY A 32 -2.12 6.39 -9.17
C GLY A 32 -0.95 5.76 -8.42
N ARG A 33 0.25 6.30 -8.65
CA ARG A 33 1.50 5.88 -7.99
C ARG A 33 2.13 7.09 -7.30
N ASN A 34 2.41 6.97 -6.01
CA ASN A 34 3.02 8.07 -5.24
C ASN A 34 4.52 8.21 -5.53
N THR A 35 5.20 7.08 -5.65
CA THR A 35 6.65 6.99 -5.84
C THR A 35 6.98 5.80 -6.72
N VAL A 36 8.08 5.91 -7.45
CA VAL A 36 8.63 4.82 -8.26
C VAL A 36 10.14 4.86 -8.11
N LEU A 37 10.77 3.69 -7.94
CA LEU A 37 12.22 3.61 -7.92
C LEU A 37 12.78 3.83 -9.34
N LEU A 38 13.71 4.78 -9.49
CA LEU A 38 14.28 5.12 -10.80
C LEU A 38 15.04 3.93 -11.42
N ASP A 39 15.68 3.11 -10.59
CA ASP A 39 16.35 1.89 -11.04
C ASP A 39 15.36 0.86 -11.58
N ALA A 40 14.14 0.80 -11.06
CA ALA A 40 13.09 -0.06 -11.62
C ALA A 40 12.66 0.40 -13.01
N LEU A 41 12.71 1.71 -13.29
CA LEU A 41 12.44 2.28 -14.61
C LEU A 41 13.60 2.06 -15.58
N SER A 42 14.82 2.10 -15.07
CA SER A 42 16.05 1.96 -15.86
C SER A 42 16.49 0.51 -16.02
N CYS A 43 15.65 -0.45 -15.60
CA CYS A 43 15.95 -1.89 -15.55
C CYS A 43 17.27 -2.22 -14.84
N ARG A 44 17.58 -1.53 -13.74
CA ARG A 44 18.80 -1.70 -12.95
C ARG A 44 18.58 -2.48 -11.66
N ILE A 45 17.48 -3.25 -11.59
CA ILE A 45 17.21 -4.14 -10.47
C ILE A 45 17.36 -5.56 -11.00
N PRO A 46 18.54 -6.18 -10.82
CA PRO A 46 18.77 -7.53 -11.29
C PRO A 46 17.68 -8.47 -10.79
N LEU A 47 17.32 -9.47 -11.59
CA LEU A 47 16.25 -10.45 -11.33
C LEU A 47 14.81 -9.90 -11.35
N VAL A 48 14.58 -8.69 -10.86
CA VAL A 48 13.23 -8.08 -10.81
C VAL A 48 12.89 -7.40 -12.12
N SER A 49 13.87 -6.77 -12.77
CA SER A 49 13.68 -6.02 -14.03
C SER A 49 14.12 -6.80 -15.27
N ASP A 50 15.08 -7.72 -15.14
CA ASP A 50 15.68 -8.42 -16.30
C ASP A 50 14.79 -9.53 -16.87
N ILE A 51 13.99 -10.15 -16.01
CA ILE A 51 13.07 -11.25 -16.36
C ILE A 51 11.66 -10.93 -15.83
N PRO A 52 10.60 -11.48 -16.45
CA PRO A 52 9.23 -11.31 -15.95
C PRO A 52 9.07 -11.87 -14.52
N THR A 53 9.11 -10.98 -13.53
CA THR A 53 9.07 -11.33 -12.11
C THR A 53 7.79 -10.83 -11.44
N ILE A 54 7.13 -11.71 -10.68
CA ILE A 54 5.98 -11.38 -9.83
C ILE A 54 6.42 -11.44 -8.37
N ILE A 55 6.14 -10.38 -7.62
CA ILE A 55 6.43 -10.30 -6.18
C ILE A 55 5.14 -10.50 -5.41
N PHE A 56 5.13 -11.47 -4.49
CA PHE A 56 4.03 -11.73 -3.56
C PHE A 56 4.37 -11.24 -2.15
N GLY A 57 3.39 -10.63 -1.49
CA GLY A 57 3.39 -10.41 -0.05
C GLY A 57 2.29 -11.24 0.58
N VAL A 58 2.63 -11.97 1.64
CA VAL A 58 1.70 -12.84 2.37
C VAL A 58 1.68 -12.40 3.84
N GLU A 59 0.49 -12.33 4.41
CA GLU A 59 0.27 -11.92 5.80
C GLU A 59 -0.82 -12.80 6.43
N VAL A 60 -0.65 -13.16 7.70
CA VAL A 60 -1.68 -13.82 8.51
C VAL A 60 -1.92 -12.97 9.75
N THR A 61 -3.18 -12.65 10.01
CA THR A 61 -3.62 -11.93 11.20
C THR A 61 -4.43 -12.87 12.07
N HIS A 62 -3.97 -13.08 13.31
CA HIS A 62 -4.67 -13.86 14.32
C HIS A 62 -5.64 -12.96 15.12
N PRO A 63 -6.71 -13.53 15.71
CA PRO A 63 -7.60 -12.80 16.59
C PRO A 63 -6.88 -12.31 17.87
N GLU A 64 -7.53 -11.42 18.62
CA GLU A 64 -7.02 -10.97 19.91
C GLU A 64 -6.92 -12.12 20.92
N ASN A 65 -5.97 -11.99 21.86
CA ASN A 65 -5.75 -13.01 22.88
C ASN A 65 -7.01 -13.17 23.76
N GLY A 66 -7.60 -14.36 23.74
CA GLY A 66 -8.84 -14.68 24.47
C GLY A 66 -10.06 -14.87 23.58
N GLU A 67 -10.00 -14.49 22.30
CA GLU A 67 -11.04 -14.81 21.31
C GLU A 67 -10.72 -16.11 20.57
N GLU A 68 -11.09 -17.25 21.15
CA GLU A 68 -10.78 -18.58 20.58
C GLU A 68 -11.71 -19.02 19.42
N THR A 69 -12.83 -18.31 19.21
CA THR A 69 -13.83 -18.65 18.18
C THR A 69 -13.62 -17.93 16.86
N SER A 70 -12.88 -16.81 16.87
CA SER A 70 -12.61 -16.01 15.68
C SER A 70 -11.52 -16.69 14.81
N PRO A 71 -11.74 -16.91 13.51
CA PRO A 71 -10.72 -17.52 12.65
C PRO A 71 -9.58 -16.54 12.38
N SER A 72 -8.41 -17.08 12.07
CA SER A 72 -7.29 -16.28 11.55
C SER A 72 -7.53 -15.90 10.09
N ILE A 73 -7.09 -14.72 9.68
CA ILE A 73 -7.26 -14.20 8.32
C ILE A 73 -5.92 -14.25 7.59
N ALA A 74 -5.86 -14.97 6.47
CA ALA A 74 -4.71 -14.95 5.57
C ALA A 74 -4.98 -14.05 4.36
N ALA A 75 -4.00 -13.22 4.01
CA ALA A 75 -4.07 -12.31 2.86
C ALA A 75 -2.85 -12.48 1.96
N VAL A 76 -3.09 -12.53 0.65
CA VAL A 76 -2.03 -12.55 -0.38
C VAL A 76 -2.20 -11.34 -1.29
N ARG A 77 -1.13 -10.59 -1.50
CA ARG A 77 -1.07 -9.47 -2.46
C ARG A 77 0.06 -9.68 -3.46
N PHE A 78 -0.13 -9.19 -4.67
CA PHE A 78 0.90 -9.22 -5.72
C PHE A 78 1.11 -7.84 -6.33
N LEU A 79 2.35 -7.58 -6.76
CA LEU A 79 2.71 -6.38 -7.49
C LEU A 79 2.30 -6.52 -8.97
N LYS A 80 1.34 -5.68 -9.40
CA LYS A 80 0.83 -5.66 -10.79
C LYS A 80 1.85 -5.16 -11.84
N LYS A 81 2.97 -4.55 -11.41
CA LYS A 81 4.07 -4.12 -12.28
C LYS A 81 5.34 -3.95 -11.44
N ALA A 82 6.49 -4.36 -11.96
CA ALA A 82 7.80 -4.27 -11.29
C ALA A 82 8.31 -2.83 -11.00
N HIS A 83 7.46 -1.81 -11.13
CA HIS A 83 7.76 -0.48 -10.64
C HIS A 83 7.58 -0.53 -9.14
N ILE A 84 8.66 -0.73 -8.39
CA ILE A 84 8.61 -0.85 -6.94
C ILE A 84 8.07 0.47 -6.37
N ILE A 85 6.83 0.43 -5.88
CA ILE A 85 6.15 1.58 -5.25
C ILE A 85 6.48 1.53 -3.76
N PHE A 86 7.47 2.30 -3.33
CA PHE A 86 7.77 2.49 -1.91
C PHE A 86 7.09 3.76 -1.40
N HIS A 87 5.91 3.63 -0.81
CA HIS A 87 5.55 4.42 0.37
C HIS A 87 4.33 3.80 1.05
N LEU A 88 4.58 2.98 2.08
CA LEU A 88 3.63 2.77 3.16
C LEU A 88 4.25 3.43 4.39
N LYS A 89 3.59 4.49 4.84
CA LYS A 89 3.78 5.06 6.16
C LYS A 89 2.67 4.51 7.05
#